data_AF-A0A954VA96-F1
#
_entry.id   AF-A0A954VA96-F1
#
_cell.length_a   1.000
_cell.length_b   1.000
_cell.length_c   1.000
_cell.angle_alpha   90.00
_cell.angle_beta   90.00
_cell.angle_gamma   90.00
#
_symmetry.space_group_name_H-M   'P 1'
#
loop_
_entity.id
_entity.type
_entity.pdbx_description
1 polymer ?
#
loop_
_entity_poly.entity_id
_entity_poly.type
_entity_poly.pdbx_seq_one_letter_code
_entity_poly.pdbx_strand_id
1 'polypeptide(L)'
;MSDSSFDAADHADQNGNRSWRTDSRKRTRWILATISGVGVALLIGAGTLPLWFAANRLPVLDRASFDAGTALWDRVGPADYSIETEVQGRQGATYKVEVRGGQAVAAWRNGAPLRDPRTWRTWSVPGMFDTIERDVEAVEAAAAGHPEPGRPQVAIRARMDPRWGYPADFQRIEIGTINEVRWHTVRFEVLTGGDGETGQSAAPQRDEGTSVRSGG
;
A
#
# COMPACT_ATOMS: atom_id res chain seq x y z
N MET A 1 -45.99 48.19 29.20
CA MET A 1 -46.23 49.05 30.37
C MET A 1 -44.94 49.05 31.20
N SER A 2 -44.53 50.25 31.64
CA SER A 2 -43.19 50.65 32.15
C SER A 2 -42.17 50.80 31.03
N ASP A 3 -41.90 51.96 30.40
CA ASP A 3 -41.94 53.38 30.77
C ASP A 3 -40.91 53.82 31.82
N SER A 4 -39.91 54.59 31.34
CA SER A 4 -38.94 55.48 32.04
C SER A 4 -37.86 55.85 31.00
N SER A 5 -38.01 56.95 30.24
CA SER A 5 -37.72 58.35 30.61
C SER A 5 -36.25 58.53 31.03
N PHE A 6 -35.38 58.97 30.12
CA PHE A 6 -34.94 60.36 29.92
C PHE A 6 -33.82 60.76 30.90
N ASP A 7 -32.59 60.91 30.39
CA ASP A 7 -31.82 62.10 30.71
C ASP A 7 -30.77 62.40 29.64
N ALA A 8 -30.79 63.67 29.25
CA ALA A 8 -29.94 64.29 28.25
C ALA A 8 -28.93 65.19 28.98
N ALA A 9 -27.67 65.15 28.56
CA ALA A 9 -26.72 66.27 28.53
C ALA A 9 -25.33 65.68 28.27
N ASP A 10 -24.74 65.95 27.10
CA ASP A 10 -23.92 67.14 26.87
C ASP A 10 -22.48 66.94 27.39
N HIS A 11 -21.64 66.42 26.50
CA HIS A 11 -20.21 66.70 26.54
C HIS A 11 -19.72 66.85 25.11
N ALA A 12 -19.65 68.11 24.69
CA ALA A 12 -18.83 68.57 23.60
C ALA A 12 -17.34 68.26 23.86
N ASP A 13 -16.69 67.63 22.89
CA ASP A 13 -15.26 67.81 22.59
C ASP A 13 -15.05 67.36 21.12
N GLN A 14 -15.01 68.27 20.15
CA GLN A 14 -13.79 68.93 19.70
C GLN A 14 -12.56 68.01 19.72
N ASN A 15 -12.24 67.39 18.57
CA ASN A 15 -11.01 67.71 17.84
C ASN A 15 -10.68 66.67 16.78
N GLY A 16 -10.15 67.18 15.67
CA GLY A 16 -9.08 66.47 14.97
C GLY A 16 -9.54 65.55 13.85
N ASN A 17 -10.04 66.16 12.78
CA ASN A 17 -9.38 66.12 11.49
C ASN A 17 -8.25 65.07 11.37
N ARG A 18 -8.60 63.80 11.10
CA ARG A 18 -7.65 62.78 10.63
C ARG A 18 -8.22 62.10 9.39
N SER A 19 -8.01 62.77 8.26
CA SER A 19 -7.73 62.18 6.95
C SER A 19 -8.15 60.70 6.74
N TRP A 20 -9.44 60.45 6.48
CA TRP A 20 -9.91 59.19 5.89
C TRP A 20 -9.50 59.00 4.41
N ARG A 21 -8.43 59.69 3.95
CA ARG A 21 -7.74 59.38 2.69
C ARG A 21 -6.66 58.33 2.94
N THR A 22 -7.05 57.20 3.51
CA THR A 22 -6.20 56.01 3.58
C THR A 22 -6.30 55.22 2.27
N ASP A 23 -5.38 55.54 1.37
CA ASP A 23 -4.65 54.56 0.54
C ASP A 23 -5.48 53.52 -0.26
N SER A 24 -6.46 53.97 -1.06
CA SER A 24 -7.19 53.10 -1.99
C SER A 24 -6.28 52.36 -2.97
N ARG A 25 -5.12 52.94 -3.32
CA ARG A 25 -4.13 52.34 -4.24
C ARG A 25 -3.41 51.13 -3.65
N LYS A 26 -3.26 51.02 -2.33
CA LYS A 26 -2.66 49.85 -1.67
C LYS A 26 -3.64 48.68 -1.58
N ARG A 27 -4.94 48.96 -1.41
CA ARG A 27 -6.00 47.93 -1.39
C ARG A 27 -6.21 47.29 -2.77
N THR A 28 -6.20 48.07 -3.86
CA THR A 28 -6.31 47.52 -5.22
C THR A 28 -5.13 46.62 -5.60
N ARG A 29 -3.90 46.97 -5.17
CA ARG A 29 -2.71 46.13 -5.38
C ARG A 29 -2.77 44.81 -4.60
N TRP A 30 -3.31 44.82 -3.39
CA TRP A 30 -3.55 43.59 -2.63
C TRP A 30 -4.62 42.70 -3.27
N ILE A 31 -5.74 43.26 -3.73
CA ILE A 31 -6.83 42.48 -4.36
C ILE A 31 -6.35 41.80 -5.66
N LEU A 32 -5.58 42.50 -6.50
CA LEU A 32 -5.03 41.92 -7.74
C LEU A 32 -3.99 40.83 -7.45
N ALA A 33 -3.18 40.97 -6.40
CA ALA A 33 -2.24 39.94 -5.96
C ALA A 33 -2.96 38.67 -5.48
N THR A 34 -4.08 38.82 -4.75
CA THR A 34 -4.88 37.67 -4.29
C THR A 34 -5.56 36.93 -5.44
N ILE A 35 -6.14 37.63 -6.42
CA ILE A 35 -6.77 37.01 -7.61
C ILE A 35 -5.74 36.25 -8.44
N SER A 36 -4.54 36.82 -8.58
CA SER A 36 -3.43 36.18 -9.31
C SER A 36 -2.95 34.90 -8.61
N GLY A 37 -2.86 34.91 -7.28
CA GLY A 37 -2.49 33.72 -6.49
C GLY A 37 -3.51 32.59 -6.56
N VAL A 38 -4.81 32.90 -6.51
CA VAL A 38 -5.89 31.91 -6.63
C VAL A 38 -5.93 31.29 -8.02
N GLY A 39 -5.73 32.09 -9.08
CA GLY A 39 -5.67 31.59 -10.45
C GLY A 39 -4.53 30.59 -10.67
N VAL A 40 -3.33 30.88 -10.14
CA VAL A 40 -2.17 29.96 -10.25
C VAL A 40 -2.39 28.69 -9.43
N ALA A 41 -2.92 28.79 -8.21
CA ALA A 41 -3.21 27.63 -7.37
C ALA A 41 -4.26 26.70 -8.02
N LEU A 42 -5.29 27.26 -8.66
CA LEU A 42 -6.30 26.48 -9.40
C LEU A 42 -5.72 25.81 -10.64
N LEU A 43 -4.83 26.47 -11.38
CA LEU A 43 -4.17 25.87 -12.55
C LEU A 43 -3.22 24.73 -12.16
N ILE A 44 -2.46 24.89 -11.08
CA ILE A 44 -1.59 23.82 -10.55
C ILE A 44 -2.44 22.67 -10.00
N GLY A 45 -3.47 22.96 -9.21
CA GLY A 45 -4.40 21.94 -8.69
C GLY A 45 -5.10 21.18 -9.82
N ALA A 46 -5.65 21.87 -10.81
CA ALA A 46 -6.33 21.25 -11.96
C ALA A 46 -5.38 20.43 -12.85
N GLY A 47 -4.10 20.79 -12.94
CA GLY A 47 -3.11 20.02 -13.70
C GLY A 47 -2.56 18.80 -12.95
N THR A 48 -2.33 18.93 -11.64
CA THR A 48 -1.63 17.90 -10.85
C THR A 48 -2.55 16.84 -10.27
N LEU A 49 -3.77 17.20 -9.84
CA LEU A 49 -4.73 16.25 -9.27
C LEU A 49 -5.10 15.13 -10.26
N PRO A 50 -5.43 15.40 -11.54
CA PRO A 50 -5.79 14.34 -12.47
C PRO A 50 -4.64 13.37 -12.75
N LEU A 51 -3.39 13.86 -12.79
CA LEU A 51 -2.21 13.02 -12.99
C LEU A 51 -1.98 12.08 -11.79
N TRP A 52 -2.21 12.57 -10.58
CA TRP A 52 -2.11 11.75 -9.37
C TRP A 52 -3.22 10.67 -9.32
N PHE A 53 -4.46 11.04 -9.69
CA PHE A 53 -5.56 10.06 -9.80
C PHE A 53 -5.41 9.08 -10.98
N ALA A 54 -4.79 9.50 -12.09
CA ALA A 54 -4.52 8.64 -13.23
C ALA A 54 -3.38 7.65 -12.94
N ALA A 55 -2.33 8.07 -12.22
CA ALA A 55 -1.24 7.21 -11.79
C ALA A 55 -1.70 6.09 -10.84
N ASN A 56 -2.81 6.29 -10.12
CA ASN A 56 -3.39 5.30 -9.22
C ASN A 56 -4.37 4.31 -9.89
N ARG A 57 -4.50 4.32 -11.22
CA ARG A 57 -5.30 3.29 -11.91
C ARG A 57 -4.45 2.04 -12.12
N LEU A 58 -4.86 0.94 -11.51
CA LEU A 58 -4.27 -0.37 -11.80
C LEU A 58 -4.47 -0.72 -13.28
N PRO A 59 -3.43 -1.19 -13.99
CA PRO A 59 -3.58 -1.60 -15.38
C PRO A 59 -4.42 -2.88 -15.46
N VAL A 60 -5.10 -3.07 -16.59
CA VAL A 60 -5.78 -4.32 -16.90
C VAL A 60 -4.74 -5.43 -16.92
N LEU A 61 -5.00 -6.52 -16.19
CA LEU A 61 -4.12 -7.67 -16.21
C LEU A 61 -4.55 -8.60 -17.34
N ASP A 62 -3.63 -8.84 -18.27
CA ASP A 62 -3.75 -9.84 -19.32
C ASP A 62 -2.77 -11.00 -19.08
N ARG A 63 -2.86 -12.05 -19.90
CA ARG A 63 -1.99 -13.22 -19.80
C ARG A 63 -0.53 -12.88 -19.93
N ALA A 64 -0.16 -12.05 -20.90
CA ALA A 64 1.24 -11.69 -21.15
C ALA A 64 1.87 -10.97 -19.94
N SER A 65 1.15 -10.04 -19.32
CA SER A 65 1.62 -9.33 -18.12
C SER A 65 1.62 -10.21 -16.87
N PHE A 66 0.66 -11.13 -16.74
CA PHE A 66 0.67 -12.16 -15.69
C PHE A 66 1.91 -13.06 -15.81
N ASP A 67 2.12 -13.67 -16.98
CA ASP A 67 3.22 -14.58 -17.26
C ASP A 67 4.58 -13.89 -17.05
N ALA A 68 4.71 -12.63 -17.44
CA ALA A 68 5.94 -11.85 -17.22
C ALA A 68 6.25 -11.65 -15.74
N GLY A 69 5.22 -11.41 -14.90
CA GLY A 69 5.37 -11.31 -13.44
C GLY A 69 5.78 -12.63 -12.82
N THR A 70 5.09 -13.71 -13.18
CA THR A 70 5.40 -15.08 -12.71
C THR A 70 6.81 -15.49 -13.11
N ALA A 71 7.21 -15.28 -14.37
CA ALA A 71 8.55 -15.60 -14.86
C ALA A 71 9.65 -14.75 -14.18
N LEU A 72 9.36 -13.50 -13.83
CA LEU A 72 10.29 -12.68 -13.05
C LEU A 72 10.45 -13.26 -11.64
N TRP A 73 9.35 -13.60 -10.97
CA TRP A 73 9.39 -14.23 -9.65
C TRP A 73 10.13 -15.56 -9.65
N ASP A 74 9.89 -16.42 -10.63
CA ASP A 74 10.59 -17.71 -10.73
C ASP A 74 12.10 -17.54 -10.91
N ARG A 75 12.52 -16.45 -11.57
CA ARG A 75 13.93 -16.17 -11.86
C ARG A 75 14.66 -15.51 -10.69
N VAL A 76 14.04 -14.55 -10.01
CA VAL A 76 14.73 -13.72 -9.02
C VAL A 76 14.06 -13.68 -7.64
N GLY A 77 12.89 -14.29 -7.49
CA GLY A 77 12.14 -14.31 -6.25
C GLY A 77 12.94 -14.97 -5.10
N PRO A 78 12.98 -14.36 -3.91
CA PRO A 78 13.67 -14.93 -2.76
C PRO A 78 12.95 -16.19 -2.26
N ALA A 79 13.70 -17.19 -1.81
CA ALA A 79 13.12 -18.37 -1.14
C ALA A 79 12.63 -18.05 0.29
N ASP A 80 13.26 -17.09 0.96
CA ASP A 80 12.98 -16.68 2.33
C ASP A 80 12.48 -15.23 2.35
N TYR A 81 11.23 -15.03 2.76
CA TYR A 81 10.64 -13.69 2.82
C TYR A 81 9.49 -13.60 3.82
N SER A 82 9.13 -12.37 4.18
CA SER A 82 7.87 -12.02 4.84
C SER A 82 7.08 -11.12 3.91
N ILE A 83 5.79 -11.40 3.75
CA ILE A 83 4.86 -10.57 2.98
C ILE A 83 3.66 -10.19 3.86
N GLU A 84 3.23 -8.95 3.77
CA GLU A 84 2.02 -8.45 4.41
C GLU A 84 1.11 -7.82 3.36
N THR A 85 -0.13 -8.30 3.29
CA THR A 85 -1.10 -7.93 2.27
C THR A 85 -2.41 -7.51 2.93
N GLU A 86 -2.85 -6.30 2.63
CA GLU A 86 -4.18 -5.81 2.99
C GLU A 86 -5.18 -6.25 1.93
N VAL A 87 -6.28 -6.85 2.39
CA VAL A 87 -7.42 -7.26 1.57
C VAL A 87 -8.59 -6.37 1.88
N GLN A 88 -9.18 -5.79 0.85
CA GLN A 88 -10.42 -5.01 0.91
C GLN A 88 -11.53 -5.74 0.14
N GLY A 89 -12.76 -5.55 0.58
CA GLY A 89 -13.95 -6.22 0.04
C GLY A 89 -14.90 -6.65 1.15
N ARG A 90 -15.75 -7.64 0.88
CA ARG A 90 -16.76 -8.11 1.86
C ARG A 90 -16.16 -8.68 3.16
N GLN A 91 -14.95 -9.22 3.10
CA GLN A 91 -14.25 -9.82 4.24
C GLN A 91 -12.82 -9.28 4.35
N GLY A 92 -12.70 -7.94 4.45
CA GLY A 92 -11.41 -7.30 4.54
C GLY A 92 -10.58 -7.74 5.76
N ALA A 93 -9.28 -7.87 5.56
CA ALA A 93 -8.31 -8.27 6.58
C ALA A 93 -6.88 -8.01 6.11
N THR A 94 -5.95 -7.88 7.05
CA THR A 94 -4.51 -7.88 6.77
C THR A 94 -3.95 -9.27 7.03
N TYR A 95 -3.29 -9.84 6.03
CA TYR A 95 -2.60 -11.12 6.14
C TYR A 95 -1.11 -10.88 6.17
N LYS A 96 -0.41 -11.49 7.14
CA LYS A 96 1.04 -11.60 7.12
C LYS A 96 1.40 -13.06 6.91
N VAL A 97 2.36 -13.35 6.05
CA VAL A 97 2.91 -14.70 5.85
C VAL A 97 4.42 -14.64 5.93
N GLU A 98 5.00 -15.60 6.64
CA GLU A 98 6.42 -15.88 6.62
C GLU A 98 6.69 -17.14 5.82
N VAL A 99 7.62 -17.02 4.88
CA VAL A 99 8.04 -18.08 3.97
C VAL A 99 9.51 -18.40 4.23
N ARG A 100 9.82 -19.69 4.31
CA ARG A 100 11.19 -20.22 4.42
C ARG A 100 11.37 -21.37 3.44
N GLY A 101 12.48 -21.38 2.70
CA GLY A 101 12.76 -22.38 1.67
C GLY A 101 11.64 -22.49 0.62
N GLY A 102 10.98 -21.38 0.30
CA GLY A 102 9.84 -21.35 -0.61
C GLY A 102 8.53 -21.91 -0.03
N GLN A 103 8.47 -22.26 1.25
CA GLN A 103 7.29 -22.80 1.93
C GLN A 103 6.75 -21.83 2.98
N ALA A 104 5.43 -21.63 3.01
CA ALA A 104 4.79 -20.83 4.04
C ALA A 104 4.85 -21.57 5.39
N VAL A 105 5.56 -21.01 6.37
CA VAL A 105 5.81 -21.64 7.68
C VAL A 105 4.96 -21.04 8.80
N ALA A 106 4.48 -19.81 8.64
CA ALA A 106 3.59 -19.14 9.57
C ALA A 106 2.73 -18.09 8.85
N ALA A 107 1.53 -17.86 9.34
CA ALA A 107 0.69 -16.77 8.88
C ALA A 107 -0.17 -16.18 10.00
N TRP A 108 -0.56 -14.91 9.81
CA TRP A 108 -1.43 -14.16 10.70
C TRP A 108 -2.53 -13.49 9.89
N ARG A 109 -3.70 -13.31 10.52
CA ARG A 109 -4.82 -12.51 10.04
C ARG A 109 -5.17 -11.48 11.09
N ASN A 110 -5.07 -10.20 10.75
CA ASN A 110 -5.29 -9.08 11.68
C ASN A 110 -4.45 -9.24 12.97
N GLY A 111 -3.20 -9.68 12.84
CA GLY A 111 -2.28 -9.96 13.95
C GLY A 111 -2.51 -11.28 14.70
N ALA A 112 -3.63 -11.97 14.49
CA ALA A 112 -3.91 -13.26 15.12
C ALA A 112 -3.32 -14.42 14.29
N PRO A 113 -2.61 -15.39 14.91
CA PRO A 113 -2.02 -16.50 14.18
C PRO A 113 -3.09 -17.41 13.56
N LEU A 114 -2.89 -17.79 12.30
CA LEU A 114 -3.71 -18.76 11.60
C LEU A 114 -3.21 -20.17 11.90
N ARG A 115 -4.12 -21.14 12.06
CA ARG A 115 -3.79 -22.53 12.40
C ARG A 115 -3.77 -23.49 11.22
N ASP A 116 -4.36 -23.12 10.09
CA ASP A 116 -4.50 -23.99 8.92
C ASP A 116 -3.41 -23.69 7.87
N PRO A 117 -2.46 -24.63 7.64
CA PRO A 117 -1.41 -24.48 6.64
C PRO A 117 -1.91 -24.21 5.22
N ARG A 118 -3.11 -24.70 4.86
CA ARG A 118 -3.69 -24.43 3.54
C ARG A 118 -3.96 -22.94 3.35
N THR A 119 -4.44 -22.28 4.40
CA THR A 119 -4.70 -20.84 4.37
C THR A 119 -3.39 -20.05 4.29
N TRP A 120 -2.30 -20.53 4.91
CA TRP A 120 -0.99 -19.86 4.84
C TRP A 120 -0.47 -19.82 3.40
N ARG A 121 -0.58 -20.95 2.69
CA ARG A 121 -0.12 -21.06 1.30
C ARG A 121 -0.82 -20.07 0.38
N THR A 122 -2.13 -19.87 0.54
CA THR A 122 -2.91 -18.92 -0.27
C THR A 122 -2.35 -17.50 -0.23
N TRP A 123 -1.80 -17.07 0.91
CA TRP A 123 -1.27 -15.71 1.10
C TRP A 123 0.25 -15.60 0.90
N SER A 124 0.90 -16.67 0.44
CA SER A 124 2.26 -16.61 -0.10
C SER A 124 2.23 -16.12 -1.56
N VAL A 125 3.33 -15.57 -2.08
CA VAL A 125 3.42 -15.14 -3.49
C VAL A 125 2.99 -16.24 -4.48
N PRO A 126 3.45 -17.50 -4.40
CA PRO A 126 2.94 -18.57 -5.26
C PRO A 126 1.42 -18.79 -5.14
N GLY A 127 0.86 -18.75 -3.92
CA GLY A 127 -0.59 -18.92 -3.72
C GLY A 127 -1.42 -17.73 -4.24
N MET A 128 -0.85 -16.53 -4.22
CA MET A 128 -1.45 -15.36 -4.86
C MET A 128 -1.47 -15.53 -6.38
N PHE A 129 -0.38 -16.00 -6.99
CA PHE A 129 -0.36 -16.34 -8.41
C PHE A 129 -1.39 -17.42 -8.75
N ASP A 130 -1.47 -18.52 -7.97
CA ASP A 130 -2.47 -19.59 -8.15
C ASP A 130 -3.90 -19.03 -8.18
N THR A 131 -4.18 -17.97 -7.41
CA THR A 131 -5.50 -17.34 -7.38
C THR A 131 -5.73 -16.45 -8.60
N ILE A 132 -4.74 -15.63 -8.96
CA ILE A 132 -4.80 -14.72 -10.11
C ILE A 132 -4.91 -15.50 -11.41
N GLU A 133 -4.15 -16.59 -11.57
CA GLU A 133 -4.18 -17.47 -12.74
C GLU A 133 -5.60 -17.94 -13.06
N ARG A 134 -6.32 -18.42 -12.05
CA ARG A 134 -7.72 -18.86 -12.23
C ARG A 134 -8.59 -17.74 -12.75
N ASP A 135 -8.40 -16.51 -12.28
CA ASP A 135 -9.17 -15.37 -12.78
C ASP A 135 -8.74 -14.97 -14.20
N VAL A 136 -7.44 -15.05 -14.54
CA VAL A 136 -6.94 -14.83 -15.92
C VAL A 136 -7.59 -15.85 -16.87
N GLU A 137 -7.57 -17.13 -16.52
CA GLU A 137 -8.23 -18.19 -17.30
C GLU A 137 -9.73 -17.92 -17.50
N ALA A 138 -10.43 -17.45 -16.46
CA ALA A 138 -11.85 -17.12 -16.54
C ALA A 138 -12.12 -15.95 -17.51
N VAL A 139 -11.27 -14.93 -17.48
CA VAL A 139 -11.36 -13.79 -18.39
C VAL A 139 -11.11 -14.22 -19.84
N GLU A 140 -10.08 -15.03 -20.07
CA GLU A 140 -9.76 -15.57 -21.39
C GLU A 140 -10.88 -16.46 -21.95
N ALA A 141 -11.41 -17.37 -21.13
CA ALA A 141 -12.51 -18.24 -21.51
C ALA A 141 -13.77 -17.45 -21.89
N ALA A 142 -14.10 -16.42 -21.11
CA ALA A 142 -15.21 -15.51 -21.42
C ALA A 142 -14.97 -14.73 -22.73
N ALA A 143 -13.76 -14.20 -22.93
CA ALA A 143 -13.39 -13.47 -24.14
C ALA A 143 -13.42 -14.37 -25.40
N ALA A 144 -13.12 -15.66 -25.24
CA ALA A 144 -13.21 -16.66 -26.30
C ALA A 144 -14.66 -17.14 -26.56
N GLY A 145 -15.67 -16.62 -25.85
CA GLY A 145 -17.06 -17.04 -25.99
C GLY A 145 -17.40 -18.37 -25.30
N HIS A 146 -16.53 -18.86 -24.41
CA HIS A 146 -16.69 -20.11 -23.67
C HIS A 146 -16.71 -19.87 -22.14
N PRO A 147 -17.58 -19.00 -21.59
CA PRO A 147 -17.64 -18.78 -20.16
C PRO A 147 -18.05 -20.06 -19.43
N GLU A 148 -17.36 -20.38 -18.34
CA GLU A 148 -17.66 -21.55 -17.50
C GLU A 148 -19.06 -21.39 -16.85
N PRO A 149 -19.97 -22.36 -17.01
CA PRO A 149 -21.30 -22.28 -16.42
C PRO A 149 -21.26 -22.13 -14.90
N GLY A 150 -22.01 -21.15 -14.37
CA GLY A 150 -22.09 -20.89 -12.93
C GLY A 150 -20.91 -20.09 -12.36
N ARG A 151 -19.89 -19.79 -13.16
CA ARG A 151 -18.78 -18.93 -12.74
C ARG A 151 -19.09 -17.45 -13.02
N PRO A 152 -18.90 -16.54 -12.05
CA PRO A 152 -19.07 -15.11 -12.29
C PRO A 152 -18.11 -14.61 -13.36
N GLN A 153 -18.57 -13.74 -14.25
CA GLN A 153 -17.68 -12.99 -15.13
C GLN A 153 -16.94 -11.94 -14.32
N VAL A 154 -15.64 -11.81 -14.54
CA VAL A 154 -14.78 -10.91 -13.77
C VAL A 154 -14.01 -9.98 -14.70
N ALA A 155 -13.70 -8.78 -14.19
CA ALA A 155 -12.64 -7.95 -14.71
C ALA A 155 -11.52 -7.90 -13.69
N ILE A 156 -10.28 -8.11 -14.14
CA ILE A 156 -9.10 -8.12 -13.27
C ILE A 156 -8.10 -7.04 -13.67
N ARG A 157 -7.45 -6.50 -12.65
CA ARG A 157 -6.38 -5.50 -12.76
C ARG A 157 -5.31 -5.82 -11.76
N ALA A 158 -4.05 -5.62 -12.12
CA ALA A 158 -2.96 -5.89 -11.20
C ALA A 158 -1.73 -5.07 -11.56
N ARG A 159 -0.86 -4.86 -10.57
CA ARG A 159 0.48 -4.36 -10.76
C ARG A 159 1.44 -5.35 -10.12
N MET A 160 2.35 -5.88 -10.92
CA MET A 160 3.46 -6.71 -10.43
C MET A 160 4.59 -5.81 -9.92
N ASP A 161 5.29 -6.24 -8.89
CA ASP A 161 6.49 -5.56 -8.41
C ASP A 161 7.61 -5.69 -9.47
N PRO A 162 8.23 -4.57 -9.90
CA PRO A 162 9.21 -4.60 -10.98
C PRO A 162 10.54 -5.23 -10.58
N ARG A 163 10.82 -5.39 -9.27
CA ARG A 163 12.08 -5.93 -8.77
C ARG A 163 12.02 -7.44 -8.60
N TRP A 164 10.94 -7.94 -8.03
CA TRP A 164 10.78 -9.34 -7.63
C TRP A 164 9.67 -10.07 -8.38
N GLY A 165 8.74 -9.37 -9.02
CA GLY A 165 7.66 -9.98 -9.81
C GLY A 165 6.39 -10.34 -9.04
N TYR A 166 6.37 -10.25 -7.69
CA TYR A 166 5.17 -10.58 -6.91
C TYR A 166 3.99 -9.61 -7.19
N PRO A 167 2.73 -10.01 -6.94
CA PRO A 167 1.58 -9.12 -7.09
C PRO A 167 1.59 -8.02 -6.01
N ALA A 168 2.01 -6.81 -6.38
CA ALA A 168 2.01 -5.67 -5.47
C ALA A 168 0.59 -5.17 -5.21
N ASP A 169 -0.23 -5.16 -6.26
CA ASP A 169 -1.64 -4.77 -6.19
C ASP A 169 -2.46 -5.67 -7.09
N PHE A 170 -3.66 -6.03 -6.65
CA PHE A 170 -4.62 -6.83 -7.41
C PHE A 170 -6.03 -6.33 -7.15
N GLN A 171 -6.87 -6.33 -8.16
CA GLN A 171 -8.27 -5.93 -8.08
C GLN A 171 -9.10 -6.85 -8.95
N ARG A 172 -10.10 -7.48 -8.35
CA ARG A 172 -11.09 -8.35 -9.00
C ARG A 172 -12.48 -7.75 -8.83
N ILE A 173 -13.17 -7.54 -9.95
CA ILE A 173 -14.51 -6.97 -10.01
C ILE A 173 -15.44 -8.00 -10.63
N GLU A 174 -16.47 -8.45 -9.92
CA GLU A 174 -17.50 -9.35 -10.47
C GLU A 174 -18.55 -8.55 -11.25
N ILE A 175 -18.60 -8.76 -12.57
CA ILE A 175 -19.48 -8.04 -13.48
C ILE A 175 -20.94 -8.35 -13.13
N GLY A 176 -21.76 -7.29 -13.04
CA GLY A 176 -23.17 -7.40 -12.68
C GLY A 176 -23.44 -7.47 -11.18
N THR A 177 -22.42 -7.34 -10.34
CA THR A 177 -22.57 -7.30 -8.88
C THR A 177 -21.83 -6.09 -8.28
N ILE A 178 -22.02 -5.85 -6.98
CA ILE A 178 -21.21 -4.90 -6.21
C ILE A 178 -19.97 -5.55 -5.58
N ASN A 179 -19.71 -6.84 -5.88
CA ASN A 179 -18.60 -7.56 -5.27
C ASN A 179 -17.29 -7.14 -5.93
N GLU A 180 -16.44 -6.58 -5.09
CA GLU A 180 -15.09 -6.20 -5.44
C GLU A 180 -14.13 -6.72 -4.35
N VAL A 181 -13.01 -7.26 -4.79
CA VAL A 181 -11.90 -7.65 -3.92
C VAL A 181 -10.65 -6.92 -4.37
N ARG A 182 -9.98 -6.24 -3.46
CA ARG A 182 -8.66 -5.63 -3.72
C ARG A 182 -7.63 -6.19 -2.77
N TRP A 183 -6.43 -6.43 -3.27
CA TRP A 183 -5.25 -6.73 -2.49
C TRP A 183 -4.24 -5.62 -2.70
N HIS A 184 -3.57 -5.24 -1.62
CA HIS A 184 -2.44 -4.34 -1.65
C HIS A 184 -1.35 -4.89 -0.73
N THR A 185 -0.18 -5.18 -1.30
CA THR A 185 0.98 -5.62 -0.52
C THR A 185 1.61 -4.40 0.16
N VAL A 186 1.37 -4.29 1.47
CA VAL A 186 1.85 -3.16 2.28
C VAL A 186 3.31 -3.32 2.69
N ARG A 187 3.80 -4.56 2.77
CA ARG A 187 5.19 -4.85 3.16
C ARG A 187 5.68 -6.13 2.50
N PHE A 188 6.90 -6.09 1.96
CA PHE A 188 7.61 -7.26 1.45
C PHE A 188 9.07 -7.17 1.89
N GLU A 189 9.54 -8.19 2.59
CA GLU A 189 10.89 -8.24 3.16
C GLU A 189 11.57 -9.54 2.81
N VAL A 190 12.73 -9.45 2.16
CA VAL A 190 13.64 -10.59 2.02
C VAL A 190 14.21 -10.90 3.40
N LEU A 191 14.13 -12.16 3.80
CA LEU A 191 14.70 -12.61 5.05
C LEU A 191 16.03 -13.25 4.69
N THR A 192 17.10 -12.47 4.78
CA THR A 192 18.44 -13.03 4.67
C THR A 192 18.54 -14.06 5.77
N GLY A 193 18.64 -15.35 5.40
CA GLY A 193 18.93 -16.41 6.35
C GLY A 193 20.09 -15.91 7.18
N GLY A 194 19.87 -15.72 8.48
CA GLY A 194 20.89 -15.20 9.36
C GLY A 194 22.08 -16.12 9.18
N ASP A 195 23.10 -15.62 8.48
CA ASP A 195 24.37 -16.29 8.38
C ASP A 195 24.73 -16.51 9.83
N GLY A 196 24.75 -17.77 10.22
CA GLY A 196 25.48 -18.18 11.37
C GLY A 196 26.95 -17.84 11.11
N GLU A 197 27.31 -16.56 11.29
CA GLU A 197 28.35 -16.21 12.25
C GLU A 197 27.92 -16.75 13.63
N THR A 198 27.78 -18.08 13.70
CA THR A 198 28.39 -18.88 14.74
C THR A 198 29.73 -18.23 14.97
N GLY A 199 29.82 -17.48 16.08
CA GLY A 199 31.06 -17.27 16.75
C GLY A 199 31.72 -18.64 16.81
N GLN A 200 32.69 -18.83 15.92
CA GLN A 200 33.84 -19.65 16.19
C GLN A 200 34.59 -18.89 17.29
N SER A 201 33.97 -18.92 18.48
CA SER A 201 34.66 -18.79 19.74
C SER A 201 35.65 -19.94 19.69
N ALA A 202 36.85 -19.58 19.25
CA ALA A 202 38.04 -20.35 19.46
C ALA A 202 38.12 -20.57 20.97
N ALA A 203 37.49 -21.65 21.43
CA ALA A 203 37.85 -22.25 22.69
C ALA A 203 39.36 -22.55 22.54
N PRO A 204 40.23 -21.96 23.38
CA PRO A 204 41.63 -22.28 23.33
C PRO A 204 41.75 -23.78 23.57
N GLN A 205 42.25 -24.48 22.56
CA GLN A 205 42.68 -25.87 22.64
C GLN A 205 43.67 -25.93 23.81
N ARG A 206 43.17 -26.37 24.97
CA ARG A 206 44.01 -26.57 26.15
C ARG A 206 44.99 -27.66 25.80
N ASP A 207 46.23 -27.24 25.72
CA ASP A 207 47.44 -28.03 25.70
C ASP A 207 47.51 -28.83 27.01
N GLU A 208 46.87 -30.00 27.06
CA GLU A 208 47.14 -31.00 28.10
C GLU A 208 48.33 -31.86 27.65
N GLY A 209 49.52 -31.28 27.79
CA GLY A 209 50.72 -32.07 27.97
C GLY A 209 50.74 -32.72 29.37
N THR A 210 51.59 -33.74 29.52
CA THR A 210 52.05 -34.38 30.77
C THR A 210 51.17 -35.58 31.18
N SER A 211 51.61 -36.83 31.42
CA SER A 211 52.94 -37.44 31.57
C SER A 211 52.79 -38.93 31.98
N VAL A 212 53.74 -39.77 31.51
CA VAL A 212 54.42 -40.91 32.19
C VAL A 212 53.64 -42.12 32.75
N ARG A 213 54.00 -43.32 32.26
CA ARG A 213 54.49 -44.52 33.02
C ARG A 213 54.83 -45.62 32.00
N SER A 214 56.08 -46.01 31.75
CA SER A 214 57.00 -46.82 32.57
C SER A 214 56.45 -48.18 33.00
N GLY A 215 57.06 -49.27 32.48
CA GLY A 215 57.14 -50.58 33.13
C GLY A 215 56.58 -51.76 32.34
N GLY A 216 57.46 -52.70 31.95
CA GLY A 216 57.12 -54.04 31.44
C GLY A 216 58.14 -54.60 30.48
#